data_AF-A0A2G9T956-F1
#
_entry.id   AF-A0A2G9T956-F1
#
_cell.length_a   1.000
_cell.length_b   1.000
_cell.length_c   1.000
_cell.angle_alpha   90.00
_cell.angle_beta   90.00
_cell.angle_gamma   90.00
#
_symmetry.space_group_name_H-M   'P 1'
#
loop_
_entity.id
_entity.type
_entity.pdbx_description
1 polymer ?
#
loop_
_entity_poly.entity_id
_entity_poly.type
_entity_poly.pdbx_seq_one_letter_code
_entity_poly.pdbx_strand_id
1 'polypeptide(L)'
;GTLTINSLDIGKEIQKIRGGSMINDINMHMNIKLQCMNKSESNCTWINVLKYYYAYSAHDTTIYAFFSILGIGMEVIASHGHPDYAAATFIELWRNRTDNRPYFK
;
A
#
# COMPACT_ATOMS: atom_id res chain seq x y z
N GLY A 1 0.83 -15.16 -18.75
CA GLY A 1 1.65 -14.90 -19.94
C GLY A 1 1.80 -13.41 -20.11
N THR A 2 3.02 -12.93 -20.31
CA THR A 2 3.32 -11.48 -20.38
C THR A 2 2.95 -10.97 -21.78
N LEU A 3 1.93 -10.12 -21.86
CA LEU A 3 1.55 -9.46 -23.12
C LEU A 3 2.44 -8.24 -23.32
N THR A 4 3.38 -8.35 -24.25
CA THR A 4 4.29 -7.26 -24.63
C THR A 4 3.86 -6.66 -25.96
N ILE A 5 3.62 -5.34 -25.98
CA ILE A 5 3.33 -4.58 -27.20
C ILE A 5 4.36 -3.46 -27.28
N ASN A 6 5.10 -3.36 -28.39
CA ASN A 6 6.12 -2.32 -28.58
C ASN A 6 7.13 -2.23 -27.41
N SER A 7 7.59 -3.39 -26.91
CA SER A 7 8.49 -3.50 -25.74
C SER A 7 7.91 -3.02 -24.40
N LEU A 8 6.61 -2.72 -24.35
CA LEU A 8 5.89 -2.38 -23.13
C LEU A 8 5.17 -3.61 -22.60
N ASP A 9 5.43 -3.97 -21.34
CA ASP A 9 4.66 -4.99 -20.62
C ASP A 9 3.30 -4.40 -20.24
N ILE A 10 2.29 -4.71 -21.04
CA ILE A 10 0.94 -4.20 -20.87
C ILE A 10 0.32 -4.69 -19.56
N GLY A 11 0.68 -5.91 -19.12
CA GLY A 11 0.24 -6.43 -17.83
C GLY A 11 0.71 -5.56 -16.68
N LYS A 12 2.00 -5.20 -16.70
CA LYS A 12 2.61 -4.32 -15.69
C LYS A 12 2.03 -2.90 -15.72
N GLU A 13 1.80 -2.34 -16.90
CA GLU A 13 1.20 -1.00 -16.99
C GLU A 13 -0.26 -0.97 -16.51
N ILE A 14 -1.05 -2.00 -16.80
CA ILE A 14 -2.41 -2.12 -16.27
C ILE A 14 -2.40 -2.22 -14.74
N GLN A 15 -1.47 -2.98 -14.15
CA GLN A 15 -1.32 -3.06 -12.70
C GLN A 15 -1.00 -1.70 -12.08
N LYS A 16 -0.09 -0.93 -12.70
CA LYS A 16 0.23 0.43 -12.26
C LYS A 16 -0.98 1.36 -12.33
N ILE A 17 -1.78 1.29 -13.40
CA ILE A 17 -2.99 2.13 -13.53
C ILE A 17 -4.03 1.78 -12.45
N ARG A 18 -4.20 0.48 -12.14
CA ARG A 18 -5.22 0.01 -11.19
C ARG A 18 -4.84 0.21 -9.73
N GLY A 19 -3.57 0.02 -9.36
CA GLY A 19 -3.12 0.04 -7.96
C GLY A 19 -2.12 1.15 -7.62
N GLY A 20 -1.58 1.85 -8.61
CA GLY A 20 -0.48 2.81 -8.43
C GLY A 20 -0.88 4.04 -7.63
N SER A 21 -2.09 4.56 -7.82
CA SER A 21 -2.60 5.70 -7.03
C SER A 21 -2.68 5.37 -5.54
N MET A 22 -3.20 4.18 -5.20
CA MET A 22 -3.31 3.70 -3.82
C MET A 22 -1.93 3.55 -3.17
N ILE A 23 -0.99 2.89 -3.85
CA ILE A 23 0.39 2.74 -3.36
C ILE A 23 1.05 4.11 -3.16
N ASN A 24 0.85 5.04 -4.09
CA ASN A 24 1.42 6.38 -4.00
C ASN A 24 0.85 7.16 -2.81
N ASP A 25 -0.45 7.06 -2.56
CA ASP A 25 -1.12 7.69 -1.42
C ASP A 25 -0.63 7.12 -0.08
N ILE A 26 -0.53 5.79 0.03
CA ILE A 26 0.02 5.12 1.21
C ILE A 26 1.47 5.56 1.46
N ASN A 27 2.31 5.58 0.41
CA ASN A 27 3.70 6.02 0.49
C ASN A 27 3.79 7.51 0.89
N MET A 28 2.93 8.37 0.36
CA MET A 28 2.86 9.78 0.73
C MET A 28 2.55 9.93 2.23
N HIS A 29 1.50 9.26 2.72
CA HIS A 29 1.14 9.30 4.14
C HIS A 29 2.26 8.81 5.07
N MET A 30 2.92 7.71 4.71
CA MET A 30 4.06 7.18 5.48
C MET A 30 5.24 8.15 5.52
N ASN A 31 5.57 8.79 4.39
CA ASN A 31 6.64 9.78 4.33
C ASN A 31 6.32 11.04 5.13
N ILE A 32 5.09 11.55 5.05
CA ILE A 32 4.67 12.70 5.86
C ILE A 32 4.77 12.33 7.34
N LYS A 33 4.36 11.11 7.73
CA LYS A 33 4.46 10.66 9.14
C LYS A 33 5.92 10.69 9.60
N LEU A 34 6.84 10.14 8.80
CA LEU A 34 8.27 10.12 9.09
C LEU A 34 8.86 11.54 9.20
N GLN A 35 8.47 12.46 8.31
CA GLN A 35 8.94 13.85 8.33
C GLN A 35 8.42 14.65 9.53
N CYS A 36 7.19 14.36 9.96
CA CYS A 36 6.52 15.00 11.09
C CYS A 36 6.84 14.35 12.44
N MET A 37 7.52 13.19 12.46
CA MET A 37 7.99 12.58 13.70
C MET A 37 8.86 13.58 14.47
N ASN A 38 8.47 13.88 15.72
CA ASN A 38 9.12 14.83 16.61
C ASN A 38 9.01 16.32 16.22
N LYS A 39 8.15 16.69 15.27
CA LYS A 39 7.84 18.10 14.96
C LYS A 39 6.46 18.48 15.49
N SER A 40 6.33 19.64 16.11
CA SER A 40 5.07 20.17 16.64
C SER A 40 4.50 21.34 15.80
N GLU A 41 4.90 21.44 14.54
CA GLU A 41 4.36 22.44 13.61
C GLU A 41 2.86 22.18 13.36
N SER A 42 2.08 23.24 13.11
CA SER A 42 0.63 23.15 12.85
C SER A 42 0.30 22.18 11.71
N ASN A 43 1.16 22.09 10.71
CA ASN A 43 1.03 21.18 9.57
C ASN A 43 1.26 19.70 9.91
N CYS A 44 1.85 19.40 11.07
CA CYS A 44 2.16 18.04 11.53
C CYS A 44 1.21 17.56 12.65
N THR A 45 0.37 18.43 13.21
CA THR A 45 -0.52 18.09 14.33
C THR A 45 -1.52 16.99 13.96
N TRP A 46 -2.12 17.08 12.78
CA TRP A 46 -3.14 16.11 12.32
C TRP A 46 -2.55 14.70 12.15
N ILE A 47 -1.34 14.57 11.59
CA ILE A 47 -0.73 13.28 11.33
C ILE A 47 -0.07 12.69 12.58
N ASN A 48 0.39 13.53 13.53
CA ASN A 48 1.02 13.04 14.76
C ASN A 48 0.04 12.34 15.69
N VAL A 49 -1.22 12.81 15.75
CA VAL A 49 -2.29 12.19 16.55
C VAL A 49 -2.76 10.86 15.98
N LEU A 50 -2.59 10.63 14.67
CA LEU A 50 -2.86 9.35 14.04
C LEU A 50 -1.85 8.31 14.50
N LYS A 51 -2.19 7.57 15.56
CA LYS A 51 -1.34 6.52 16.12
C LYS A 51 -1.07 5.42 15.09
N TYR A 52 -2.08 4.95 14.35
CA TYR A 52 -1.96 3.75 13.50
C TYR A 52 -2.88 3.63 12.27
N TYR A 53 -3.71 4.61 11.89
CA TYR A 53 -4.76 4.35 10.89
C TYR A 53 -4.96 5.41 9.81
N TYR A 54 -4.78 4.98 8.55
CA TYR A 54 -5.55 5.42 7.39
C TYR A 54 -6.42 4.22 6.97
N ALA A 55 -7.73 4.36 7.07
CA ALA A 55 -8.66 3.29 6.72
C ALA A 55 -9.35 3.62 5.39
N TYR A 56 -9.27 2.70 4.44
CA TYR A 56 -9.98 2.78 3.17
C TYR A 56 -11.05 1.71 3.16
N SER A 57 -12.31 2.11 2.99
CA SER A 57 -13.38 1.16 2.67
C SER A 57 -13.26 0.81 1.19
N ALA A 58 -13.08 -0.47 0.90
CA ALA A 58 -12.73 -0.93 -0.44
C ALA A 58 -13.52 -2.19 -0.82
N HIS A 59 -13.58 -2.47 -2.12
CA HIS A 59 -14.14 -3.72 -2.63
C HIS A 59 -13.06 -4.80 -2.74
N ASP A 60 -13.48 -6.06 -2.78
CA ASP A 60 -12.66 -7.23 -3.11
C ASP A 60 -11.76 -7.01 -4.34
N THR A 61 -12.30 -6.41 -5.40
CA THR A 61 -11.57 -6.04 -6.63
C THR A 61 -10.47 -5.02 -6.38
N THR A 62 -10.67 -4.08 -5.46
CA THR A 62 -9.66 -3.08 -5.07
C THR A 62 -8.50 -3.74 -4.32
N ILE A 63 -8.82 -4.64 -3.39
CA ILE A 63 -7.82 -5.41 -2.64
C ILE A 63 -7.02 -6.32 -3.58
N TYR A 64 -7.70 -6.98 -4.53
CA TYR A 64 -7.04 -7.80 -5.55
C TYR A 64 -6.08 -6.97 -6.43
N ALA A 65 -6.51 -5.79 -6.89
CA ALA A 65 -5.67 -4.89 -7.68
C ALA A 65 -4.44 -4.40 -6.90
N PHE A 66 -4.62 -4.14 -5.61
CA PHE A 66 -3.55 -3.77 -4.70
C PHE A 66 -2.51 -4.90 -4.52
N PHE A 67 -2.95 -6.16 -4.33
CA PHE A 67 -2.01 -7.27 -4.26
C PHE A 67 -1.36 -7.62 -5.60
N SER A 68 -2.04 -7.32 -6.70
CA SER A 68 -1.49 -7.51 -8.06
C SER A 68 -0.28 -6.61 -8.33
N ILE A 69 -0.31 -5.35 -7.88
CA ILE A 69 0.83 -4.44 -8.06
C ILE A 69 2.01 -4.79 -7.14
N LEU A 70 1.75 -5.38 -5.98
CA LEU A 70 2.77 -5.91 -5.08
C LEU A 70 3.36 -7.26 -5.55
N GLY A 71 2.76 -7.89 -6.56
CA GLY A 71 3.22 -9.19 -7.09
C GLY A 71 2.86 -10.39 -6.22
N ILE A 72 2.11 -10.20 -5.12
CA ILE A 72 1.77 -11.24 -4.14
C ILE A 72 0.34 -11.78 -4.29
N GLY A 73 -0.43 -11.28 -5.25
CA GLY A 73 -1.85 -11.65 -5.42
C GLY A 73 -2.09 -13.15 -5.49
N MET A 74 -1.24 -13.91 -6.20
CA MET A 74 -1.39 -15.37 -6.33
C MET A 74 -1.03 -16.15 -5.07
N GLU A 75 -0.18 -15.60 -4.20
CA GLU A 75 0.22 -16.25 -2.94
C GLU A 75 -0.81 -16.01 -1.85
N VAL A 76 -1.41 -14.82 -1.84
CA VAL A 76 -2.35 -14.38 -0.79
C VAL A 76 -3.78 -14.81 -1.10
N ILE A 77 -4.15 -14.90 -2.37
CA ILE A 77 -5.53 -15.18 -2.82
C ILE A 77 -5.60 -16.62 -3.34
N ALA A 78 -5.35 -17.57 -2.44
CA ALA A 78 -5.09 -18.96 -2.80
C ALA A 78 -6.32 -19.81 -3.16
N SER A 79 -7.52 -19.40 -2.74
CA SER A 79 -8.67 -20.33 -2.71
C SER A 79 -9.66 -20.15 -3.87
N HIS A 80 -10.00 -18.92 -4.26
CA HIS A 80 -11.11 -18.68 -5.23
C HIS A 80 -10.87 -17.49 -6.19
N GLY A 81 -9.62 -17.00 -6.28
CA GLY A 81 -9.25 -15.89 -7.15
C GLY A 81 -9.72 -14.50 -6.68
N HIS A 82 -10.46 -14.42 -5.57
CA HIS A 82 -10.90 -13.18 -4.92
C HIS A 82 -10.62 -13.26 -3.42
N PRO A 83 -10.36 -12.11 -2.75
CA PRO A 83 -10.29 -12.06 -1.30
C PRO A 83 -11.58 -12.59 -0.65
N ASP A 84 -11.45 -13.26 0.50
CA ASP A 84 -12.61 -13.76 1.24
C ASP A 84 -13.53 -12.63 1.71
N TYR A 85 -14.77 -12.98 2.03
CA TYR A 85 -15.75 -12.02 2.54
C TYR A 85 -15.22 -11.29 3.79
N ALA A 86 -15.34 -9.96 3.79
CA ALA A 86 -14.81 -9.06 4.83
C ALA A 86 -13.28 -9.14 5.01
N ALA A 87 -12.52 -9.51 3.97
CA ALA A 87 -11.07 -9.41 3.98
C ALA A 87 -10.60 -7.97 4.22
N ALA A 88 -9.54 -7.84 5.01
CA ALA A 88 -8.88 -6.58 5.30
C ALA A 88 -7.38 -6.71 5.08
N THR A 89 -6.77 -5.67 4.52
CA THR A 89 -5.33 -5.58 4.32
C THR A 89 -4.77 -4.55 5.28
N PHE A 90 -3.75 -4.94 6.05
CA PHE A 90 -3.02 -4.05 6.95
C PHE A 90 -1.63 -3.81 6.37
N ILE A 91 -1.20 -2.56 6.41
CA ILE A 91 0.15 -2.17 6.01
C ILE A 91 0.74 -1.38 7.15
N GLU A 92 1.87 -1.84 7.65
CA GLU A 92 2.47 -1.31 8.86
C GLU A 92 3.82 -0.67 8.55
N LEU A 93 3.97 0.60 8.92
CA LEU A 93 5.27 1.27 8.96
C LEU A 93 5.92 0.96 10.32
N TRP A 94 6.94 0.12 10.28
CA TRP A 94 7.77 -0.22 11.42
C TRP A 94 9.03 0.62 11.42
N ARG A 95 9.53 0.95 12.62
CA ARG A 95 10.85 1.55 12.79
C ARG A 95 11.60 0.73 13.81
N ASN A 96 12.72 0.18 13.39
CA ASN A 96 13.56 -0.57 14.31
C ASN A 96 14.23 0.42 15.27
N ARG A 97 14.24 0.06 16.57
CA ARG A 97 14.72 0.94 17.64
C ARG A 97 16.23 1.05 17.66
N THR A 98 16.95 0.09 17.08
CA THR A 98 18.42 0.05 17.11
C THR A 98 19.05 0.82 15.96
N ASP A 99 18.47 0.81 14.76
CA ASP A 99 19.03 1.47 13.56
C ASP A 99 18.20 2.67 13.08
N ASN A 100 17.04 2.93 13.68
CA ASN A 100 16.08 3.95 13.28
C ASN A 100 15.63 3.89 11.81
N ARG A 101 15.83 2.75 11.13
CA ARG A 101 15.42 2.59 9.74
C ARG A 101 13.92 2.26 9.65
N PRO A 102 13.21 2.86 8.69
CA PRO A 102 11.83 2.50 8.40
C PRO A 102 11.76 1.19 7.63
N TYR A 103 10.80 0.34 7.99
CA TYR A 103 10.47 -0.94 7.39
C TYR A 103 8.98 -1.00 7.11
N PHE A 104 8.59 -1.78 6.11
CA PHE A 104 7.18 -2.03 5.79
C PHE A 104 6.87 -3.51 5.99
N LYS A 105 5.70 -3.80 6.54
CA LYS A 105 5.14 -5.13 6.71
C LYS A 105 3.71 -5.17 6.20
#